data_AF-A0A7C2LP02-F1
#
_entry.id   AF-A0A7C2LP02-F1
#
_cell.length_a   1.000
_cell.length_b   1.000
_cell.length_c   1.000
_cell.angle_alpha   90.00
_cell.angle_beta   90.00
_cell.angle_gamma   90.00
#
_symmetry.space_group_name_H-M   'P 1'
#
loop_
_entity.id
_entity.type
_entity.pdbx_description
1 polymer ?
#
loop_
_entity_poly.entity_id
_entity_poly.type
_entity_poly.pdbx_seq_one_letter_code
_entity_poly.pdbx_strand_id
1 'polypeptide(L)'
;MSFGKRTAATCALALAVAVGPAARAGGSLSLEEVLAAVAGEAKLVGEIEVELRKQDLKIGEIVCVGARHGSQWRFLGGGRAAPYECGIGDRTLSIEADRTYYDVNGRRLGQLGQAADKVLFDRAKSFRETNFRWTWSP
;
A
#
# COMPACT_ATOMS: atom_id res chain seq x y z
N MET A 1 68.30 5.63 18.16
CA MET A 1 68.08 6.20 16.81
C MET A 1 67.27 5.13 16.05
N SER A 2 65.95 5.10 16.12
CA SER A 2 64.91 5.87 15.41
C SER A 2 65.01 5.81 13.86
N PHE A 3 63.82 5.79 13.23
CA PHE A 3 63.43 5.65 11.79
C PHE A 3 63.22 4.19 11.32
N GLY A 4 62.02 3.67 11.00
CA GLY A 4 60.69 4.24 10.73
C GLY A 4 60.33 4.22 9.23
N LYS A 5 59.10 3.77 8.87
CA LYS A 5 58.33 3.89 7.58
C LYS A 5 58.12 2.56 6.83
N ARG A 6 56.95 2.18 6.30
CA ARG A 6 55.58 2.75 6.19
C ARG A 6 54.59 1.58 6.11
N THR A 7 53.58 1.55 6.98
CA THR A 7 52.35 0.76 6.76
C THR A 7 51.40 1.58 5.89
N ALA A 8 51.02 1.06 4.73
CA ALA A 8 49.97 1.63 3.90
C ALA A 8 48.62 1.25 4.51
N ALA A 9 47.93 2.22 5.10
CA ALA A 9 46.54 2.06 5.52
C ALA A 9 45.63 2.34 4.31
N THR A 10 45.15 1.27 3.68
CA THR A 10 44.13 1.35 2.62
C THR A 10 42.80 1.75 3.28
N CYS A 11 42.41 3.01 3.12
CA CYS A 11 41.10 3.51 3.55
C CYS A 11 40.05 3.01 2.56
N ALA A 12 39.40 1.89 2.87
CA ALA A 12 38.24 1.41 2.13
C ALA A 12 37.03 2.27 2.50
N LEU A 13 36.65 3.19 1.60
CA LEU A 13 35.39 3.92 1.68
C LEU A 13 34.23 2.93 1.46
N ALA A 14 33.53 2.57 2.54
CA ALA A 14 32.28 1.83 2.43
C ALA A 14 31.17 2.80 1.95
N LEU A 15 30.76 2.69 0.68
CA LEU A 15 29.49 3.25 0.22
C LEU A 15 28.35 2.48 0.91
N ALA A 16 27.83 3.03 2.00
CA ALA A 16 26.54 2.62 2.53
C ALA A 16 25.45 3.11 1.57
N VAL A 17 25.01 2.25 0.65
CA VAL A 17 23.80 2.49 -0.14
C VAL A 17 22.63 2.36 0.83
N ALA A 18 22.09 3.50 1.27
CA ALA A 18 20.86 3.55 2.03
C ALA A 18 19.72 3.02 1.15
N VAL A 19 19.40 1.74 1.33
CA VAL A 19 18.18 1.13 0.78
C VAL A 19 17.02 1.64 1.63
N GLY A 20 16.56 2.86 1.36
CA GLY A 20 15.30 3.35 1.91
C GLY A 20 14.14 2.49 1.38
N PRO A 21 13.04 2.31 2.14
CA PRO A 21 11.88 1.64 1.60
C PRO A 21 11.44 2.40 0.36
N ALA A 22 11.33 1.69 -0.77
CA ALA A 22 10.82 2.26 -2.01
C ALA A 22 9.48 2.93 -1.67
N ALA A 23 9.45 4.26 -1.73
CA ALA A 23 8.22 5.03 -1.55
C ALA A 23 7.24 4.53 -2.61
N ARG A 24 6.33 3.65 -2.20
CA ARG A 24 5.23 3.21 -3.05
C ARG A 24 4.51 4.49 -3.44
N ALA A 25 4.50 4.82 -4.73
CA ALA A 25 3.74 5.96 -5.22
C ALA A 25 2.26 5.72 -4.90
N GLY A 26 1.80 6.27 -3.78
CA GLY A 26 0.41 6.21 -3.37
C GLY A 26 -0.46 7.08 -4.28
N GLY A 27 -1.76 6.83 -4.26
CA GLY A 27 -2.75 7.69 -4.88
C GLY A 27 -3.85 8.00 -3.88
N SER A 28 -4.30 9.25 -3.84
CA SER A 28 -5.46 9.64 -3.04
C SER A 28 -6.73 8.92 -3.51
N LEU A 29 -7.60 8.61 -2.55
CA LEU A 29 -8.94 8.07 -2.72
C LEU A 29 -9.83 8.57 -1.57
N SER A 30 -11.15 8.57 -1.76
CA SER A 30 -12.07 8.98 -0.71
C SER A 30 -12.28 7.87 0.34
N LEU A 31 -12.76 8.24 1.53
CA LEU A 31 -13.12 7.24 2.54
C LEU A 31 -14.29 6.36 2.08
N GLU A 32 -15.21 6.86 1.24
CA GLU A 32 -16.26 6.02 0.63
C GLU A 32 -15.68 4.87 -0.21
N GLU A 33 -14.61 5.12 -0.97
CA GLU A 33 -13.94 4.08 -1.76
C GLU A 33 -13.32 3.01 -0.85
N VAL A 34 -12.73 3.41 0.28
CA VAL A 34 -12.19 2.48 1.28
C VAL A 34 -13.32 1.69 1.96
N LEU A 35 -14.41 2.35 2.36
CA LEU A 35 -15.58 1.69 2.96
C LEU A 35 -16.22 0.69 2.01
N ALA A 36 -16.26 0.98 0.71
CA ALA A 36 -16.72 0.03 -0.30
C ALA A 36 -15.79 -1.19 -0.41
N ALA A 37 -14.47 -0.99 -0.33
CA ALA A 37 -13.50 -2.08 -0.36
C ALA A 37 -13.62 -3.01 0.88
N VAL A 38 -13.87 -2.43 2.06
CA VAL A 38 -13.96 -3.17 3.33
C VAL A 38 -15.39 -3.47 3.77
N ALA A 39 -16.38 -3.34 2.89
CA ALA A 39 -17.80 -3.46 3.26
C ALA A 39 -18.18 -4.80 3.91
N GLY A 40 -17.41 -5.87 3.67
CA GLY A 40 -17.57 -7.17 4.34
C GLY A 40 -17.03 -7.23 5.78
N GLU A 41 -16.23 -6.26 6.20
CA GLU A 41 -15.56 -6.22 7.50
C GLU A 41 -16.35 -5.33 8.48
N ALA A 42 -17.49 -5.84 8.95
CA ALA A 42 -18.42 -5.07 9.79
C ALA A 42 -17.76 -4.44 11.03
N LYS A 43 -16.76 -5.12 11.62
CA LYS A 43 -15.99 -4.59 12.77
C LYS A 43 -15.19 -3.35 12.37
N LEU A 44 -14.45 -3.42 11.27
CA LEU A 44 -13.65 -2.29 10.77
C LEU A 44 -14.53 -1.10 10.40
N VAL A 45 -15.63 -1.36 9.68
CA VAL A 45 -16.61 -0.31 9.33
C VAL A 45 -17.15 0.36 10.59
N GLY A 46 -17.55 -0.41 11.61
CA GLY A 46 -18.02 0.13 12.88
C GLY A 46 -16.97 0.96 13.63
N GLU A 47 -15.69 0.54 13.62
CA GLU A 47 -14.59 1.31 14.20
C GLU A 47 -14.42 2.66 13.51
N ILE A 48 -14.41 2.69 12.17
CA ILE A 48 -14.31 3.93 11.37
C ILE A 48 -15.45 4.89 11.73
N GLU A 49 -16.69 4.40 11.74
CA GLU A 49 -17.85 5.23 12.06
C GLU A 49 -17.80 5.78 13.50
N VAL A 50 -17.29 5.01 14.46
CA VAL A 50 -17.11 5.46 15.84
C VAL A 50 -16.10 6.61 15.89
N GLU A 51 -14.97 6.50 15.20
CA GLU A 51 -13.96 7.56 15.18
C GLU A 51 -14.46 8.82 14.48
N LEU A 52 -15.18 8.68 13.36
CA LEU A 52 -15.84 9.82 12.71
C LEU A 52 -16.78 10.56 13.66
N ARG A 53 -17.66 9.83 14.38
CA ARG A 53 -18.62 10.44 15.32
C ARG A 53 -17.95 11.11 16.52
N LYS A 54 -16.87 10.53 17.05
CA LYS A 54 -16.13 11.12 18.20
C LYS A 54 -15.59 12.52 17.88
N GLN A 55 -15.28 12.76 16.61
CA GLN A 55 -14.62 13.99 16.15
C GLN A 55 -15.53 14.88 15.30
N ASP A 56 -16.82 14.54 15.18
CA ASP A 56 -17.81 15.24 14.34
C ASP A 56 -17.38 15.39 12.86
N LEU A 57 -16.68 14.36 12.34
CA LEU A 57 -16.16 14.32 10.97
C LEU A 57 -17.14 13.64 10.02
N LYS A 58 -17.17 14.11 8.76
CA LYS A 58 -17.95 13.49 7.69
C LYS A 58 -17.08 12.67 6.77
N ILE A 59 -17.66 11.63 6.16
CA ILE A 59 -16.94 10.72 5.26
C ILE A 59 -16.23 11.48 4.13
N GLY A 60 -16.93 12.43 3.49
CA GLY A 60 -16.37 13.22 2.38
C GLY A 60 -15.28 14.22 2.77
N GLU A 61 -14.99 14.40 4.06
CA GLU A 61 -13.89 15.24 4.56
C GLU A 61 -12.59 14.43 4.70
N ILE A 62 -12.67 13.10 4.64
CA ILE A 62 -11.54 12.21 4.85
C ILE A 62 -10.92 11.81 3.51
N VAL A 63 -9.65 12.16 3.35
CA VAL A 63 -8.82 11.70 2.24
C VAL A 63 -7.94 10.56 2.71
N CYS A 64 -8.00 9.44 2.01
CA CYS A 64 -7.13 8.31 2.21
C CYS A 64 -6.06 8.24 1.11
N VAL A 65 -5.04 7.43 1.32
CA VAL A 65 -4.02 7.05 0.34
C VAL A 65 -4.06 5.55 0.14
N GLY A 66 -3.96 5.10 -1.11
CA GLY A 66 -3.90 3.68 -1.48
C GLY A 66 -2.71 3.39 -2.38
N ALA A 67 -2.25 2.15 -2.41
CA ALA A 67 -1.23 1.73 -3.36
C ALA A 67 -1.74 1.84 -4.80
N ARG A 68 -1.03 2.62 -5.63
CA ARG A 68 -1.42 2.87 -7.02
C ARG A 68 -0.94 1.74 -7.92
N HIS A 69 -1.82 1.24 -8.78
CA HIS A 69 -1.44 0.43 -9.91
C HIS A 69 -0.73 1.32 -10.93
N GLY A 70 0.56 1.04 -11.18
CA GLY A 70 1.38 1.82 -12.11
C GLY A 70 0.97 1.66 -13.58
N SER A 71 1.66 2.40 -14.46
CA SER A 71 1.36 2.41 -15.90
C SER A 71 1.59 1.08 -16.60
N GLN A 72 2.32 0.14 -15.98
CA GLN A 72 2.49 -1.22 -16.50
C GLN A 72 1.18 -2.00 -16.53
N TRP A 73 0.19 -1.65 -15.70
CA TRP A 73 -1.10 -2.31 -15.68
C TRP A 73 -1.98 -1.82 -16.82
N ARG A 74 -2.16 -2.65 -17.86
CA ARG A 74 -2.92 -2.29 -19.07
C ARG A 74 -4.33 -1.77 -18.78
N PHE A 75 -5.05 -2.41 -17.86
CA PHE A 75 -6.45 -2.09 -17.56
C PHE A 75 -6.67 -1.51 -16.16
N LEU A 76 -5.73 -1.70 -15.25
CA LEU A 76 -5.83 -1.25 -13.85
C LEU A 76 -5.01 0.02 -13.58
N GLY A 77 -4.26 0.52 -14.56
CA GLY A 77 -3.40 1.68 -14.41
C GLY A 77 -4.14 2.87 -13.80
N GLY A 78 -3.57 3.44 -12.75
CA GLY A 78 -4.14 4.55 -12.00
C GLY A 78 -5.11 4.16 -10.88
N GLY A 79 -5.63 2.92 -10.86
CA GLY A 79 -6.48 2.41 -9.79
C GLY A 79 -5.74 2.30 -8.45
N ARG A 80 -6.48 2.42 -7.35
CA ARG A 80 -5.96 2.30 -5.97
C ARG A 80 -6.44 1.00 -5.36
N ALA A 81 -5.66 0.49 -4.42
CA ALA A 81 -5.93 -0.74 -3.70
C ALA A 81 -5.08 -0.77 -2.43
N ALA A 82 -5.34 -1.69 -1.51
CA ALA A 82 -4.64 -1.83 -0.25
C ALA A 82 -3.12 -2.04 -0.45
N PRO A 83 -2.22 -1.51 0.39
CA PRO A 83 -2.52 -0.84 1.65
C PRO A 83 -3.25 0.48 1.49
N TYR A 84 -4.22 0.71 2.38
CA TYR A 84 -4.90 1.98 2.57
C TYR A 84 -4.40 2.67 3.83
N GLU A 85 -4.31 3.98 3.79
CA GLU A 85 -4.01 4.82 4.94
C GLU A 85 -5.00 5.99 4.96
N CYS A 86 -5.74 6.16 6.06
CA CYS A 86 -6.71 7.23 6.22
C CYS A 86 -6.41 8.01 7.50
N GLY A 87 -6.17 9.32 7.37
CA GLY A 87 -6.14 10.22 8.52
C GLY A 87 -7.57 10.56 8.93
N ILE A 88 -8.03 10.05 10.08
CA ILE A 88 -9.37 10.30 10.61
C ILE A 88 -9.20 11.14 11.87
N GLY A 89 -9.14 12.46 11.65
CA GLY A 89 -8.92 13.43 12.70
C GLY A 89 -7.54 13.26 13.35
N ASP A 90 -7.48 12.97 14.65
CA ASP A 90 -6.24 12.77 15.40
C ASP A 90 -5.65 11.34 15.32
N ARG A 91 -6.18 10.47 14.45
CA ARG A 91 -5.72 9.09 14.34
C ARG A 91 -5.50 8.68 12.89
N THR A 92 -4.58 7.76 12.69
CA THR A 92 -4.34 7.16 11.38
C THR A 92 -4.79 5.70 11.38
N LEU A 93 -5.62 5.35 10.40
CA LEU A 93 -6.02 3.98 10.13
C LEU A 93 -5.19 3.43 8.96
N SER A 94 -4.45 2.36 9.21
CA SER A 94 -3.73 1.61 8.17
C SER A 94 -4.43 0.27 7.95
N ILE A 95 -4.72 -0.06 6.69
CA ILE A 95 -5.40 -1.30 6.30
C ILE A 95 -4.57 -2.02 5.24
N GLU A 96 -4.17 -3.24 5.53
CA GLU A 96 -3.53 -4.19 4.62
C GLU A 96 -4.55 -5.21 4.12
N ALA A 97 -4.38 -5.72 2.90
CA ALA A 97 -5.21 -6.78 2.35
C ALA A 97 -4.44 -7.66 1.37
N ASP A 98 -4.91 -8.89 1.22
CA ASP A 98 -4.45 -9.78 0.15
C ASP A 98 -5.21 -9.45 -1.13
N ARG A 99 -4.52 -9.49 -2.28
CA ARG A 99 -5.10 -9.05 -3.55
C ARG A 99 -5.03 -10.14 -4.61
N THR A 100 -6.19 -10.60 -5.07
CA THR A 100 -6.30 -11.56 -6.17
C THR A 100 -6.82 -10.87 -7.43
N TYR A 101 -6.13 -11.08 -8.55
CA TYR A 101 -6.47 -10.49 -9.85
C TYR A 101 -7.28 -11.44 -10.73
N TYR A 102 -8.12 -10.85 -11.57
CA TYR A 102 -9.02 -11.55 -12.48
C TYR A 102 -8.97 -10.92 -13.88
N ASP A 103 -9.11 -11.75 -14.92
CA ASP A 103 -9.20 -11.26 -16.30
C ASP A 103 -10.60 -10.77 -16.66
N VAL A 104 -10.76 -10.30 -17.91
CA VAL A 104 -12.02 -9.76 -18.44
C VAL A 104 -13.19 -10.75 -18.38
N ASN A 105 -12.92 -12.05 -18.36
CA ASN A 105 -13.94 -13.10 -18.26
C ASN A 105 -14.19 -13.53 -16.81
N GLY A 106 -13.59 -12.83 -15.83
CA GLY A 106 -13.66 -13.18 -14.42
C GLY A 106 -12.79 -14.37 -14.01
N ARG A 107 -11.89 -14.84 -14.89
CA ARG A 107 -11.00 -15.96 -14.55
C ARG A 107 -9.91 -15.50 -13.60
N ARG A 108 -9.72 -16.26 -12.51
CA ARG A 108 -8.64 -16.00 -11.53
C ARG A 108 -7.28 -16.09 -12.21
N LEU A 109 -6.49 -15.02 -12.12
CA LEU A 109 -5.10 -14.97 -12.60
C LEU A 109 -4.10 -15.25 -11.47
N GLY A 110 -4.44 -14.90 -10.23
CA GLY A 110 -3.60 -15.11 -9.05
C GLY A 110 -3.21 -13.81 -8.36
N GLN A 111 -2.16 -13.85 -7.55
CA GLN A 111 -1.60 -12.70 -6.84
C GLN A 111 -0.23 -12.34 -7.41
N LEU A 112 0.27 -11.14 -7.09
CA LEU A 112 1.67 -10.78 -7.36
C LEU A 112 2.60 -11.78 -6.65
N GLY A 113 3.67 -12.21 -7.33
CA GLY A 113 4.59 -13.24 -6.84
C GLY A 113 4.09 -14.69 -6.95
N GLN A 114 2.80 -14.92 -7.23
CA GLN A 114 2.24 -16.26 -7.48
C GLN A 114 2.04 -16.54 -8.98
N ALA A 115 1.75 -15.51 -9.76
CA ALA A 115 1.59 -15.59 -11.21
C ALA A 115 2.67 -14.77 -11.91
N ALA A 116 2.95 -15.09 -13.18
CA ALA A 116 3.88 -14.31 -13.98
C ALA A 116 3.39 -12.86 -14.13
N ASP A 117 4.23 -11.90 -13.78
CA ASP A 117 3.92 -10.47 -13.80
C ASP A 117 3.32 -10.01 -15.13
N LYS A 118 3.88 -10.47 -16.26
CA LYS A 118 3.36 -10.17 -17.60
C LYS A 118 1.88 -10.57 -17.76
N VAL A 119 1.50 -11.73 -17.23
CA VAL A 119 0.11 -12.20 -17.30
C VAL A 119 -0.80 -11.29 -16.49
N LEU A 120 -0.37 -10.85 -15.31
CA LEU A 120 -1.13 -9.93 -14.47
C LEU A 120 -1.26 -8.56 -15.13
N PHE A 121 -0.15 -7.96 -15.54
CA PHE A 121 -0.09 -6.62 -16.12
C PHE A 121 -0.89 -6.50 -17.42
N ASP A 122 -0.87 -7.53 -18.28
CA ASP A 122 -1.55 -7.51 -19.57
C ASP A 122 -3.04 -7.87 -19.48
N ARG A 123 -3.45 -8.70 -18.51
CA ARG A 123 -4.78 -9.32 -18.53
C ARG A 123 -5.67 -9.00 -17.35
N ALA A 124 -5.11 -8.59 -16.20
CA ALA A 124 -5.92 -8.27 -15.04
C ALA A 124 -6.79 -7.04 -15.35
N LYS A 125 -8.10 -7.22 -15.24
CA LYS A 125 -9.10 -6.16 -15.46
C LYS A 125 -9.82 -5.77 -14.17
N SER A 126 -9.82 -6.66 -13.20
CA SER A 126 -10.32 -6.41 -11.85
C SER A 126 -9.46 -7.15 -10.83
N PHE A 127 -9.65 -6.79 -9.57
CA PHE A 127 -9.09 -7.49 -8.44
C PHE A 127 -10.14 -7.61 -7.34
N ARG A 128 -9.91 -8.52 -6.39
CA ARG A 128 -10.64 -8.59 -5.12
C ARG A 128 -9.65 -8.58 -3.98
N GLU A 129 -10.06 -7.91 -2.92
CA GLU A 129 -9.29 -7.78 -1.69
C GLU A 129 -9.95 -8.64 -0.62
N THR A 130 -9.12 -9.34 0.14
CA THR A 130 -9.54 -10.29 1.18
C THR A 130 -8.53 -10.27 2.33
N ASN A 131 -8.86 -10.93 3.45
CA ASN A 131 -7.97 -11.05 4.60
C ASN A 131 -7.49 -9.68 5.09
N PHE A 132 -8.44 -8.74 5.24
CA PHE A 132 -8.12 -7.39 5.70
C PHE A 132 -7.52 -7.43 7.11
N ARG A 133 -6.46 -6.66 7.30
CA ARG A 133 -5.76 -6.50 8.58
C ARG A 133 -5.57 -5.02 8.79
N TRP A 134 -5.91 -4.51 9.97
CA TRP A 134 -5.84 -3.08 10.20
C TRP A 134 -5.29 -2.74 11.57
N THR A 135 -4.70 -1.56 11.64
CA THR A 135 -4.17 -0.98 12.87
C THR A 135 -4.54 0.49 12.94
N TRP A 136 -4.76 0.97 14.15
CA TRP A 136 -4.92 2.38 14.44
C TRP A 136 -3.68 2.91 15.16
N SER A 137 -3.14 4.04 14.69
CA SER A 137 -2.14 4.81 15.42
C SER A 137 -2.72 6.16 15.87
N PRO A 138 -2.13 6.77 16.91
CA PRO A 138 -2.22 8.23 17.09
C PRO A 138 -1.64 8.98 15.89
#